data_AF-A0AAF0ZLH2-F1
#
_entry.id   AF-A0AAF0ZLH2-F1
#
_cell.length_a   1.000
_cell.length_b   1.000
_cell.length_c   1.000
_cell.angle_alpha   90.00
_cell.angle_beta   90.00
_cell.angle_gamma   90.00
#
_symmetry.space_group_name_H-M   'P 1'
#
loop_
_entity.id
_entity.type
_entity.pdbx_description
1 polymer ?
#
loop_
_entity_poly.entity_id
_entity_poly.type
_entity_poly.pdbx_seq_one_letter_code
_entity_poly.pdbx_strand_id
1 'polypeptide(L)'
;MGTFVKLGLKQVVKTTEEMITIDSDHQTFRLLSENDLAPYRDIYRFMHIGLVQVEFKPLTLRGLPESFIAALRDGRNHNLKNSLIGTIQTSLAYGPVYFNAYPNLQISLQDEYSLSYIMLNVKLHGYDYMPGTKVVYICYRIYYKLLHTLNPMCKMIEFKNEIILIETNF
;
A
#
# COMPACT_ATOMS: atom_id res chain seq x y z
N MET A 1 5.69 3.75 14.76
CA MET A 1 5.93 5.22 14.68
C MET A 1 6.83 5.44 13.47
N GLY A 2 6.29 5.86 12.32
CA GLY A 2 7.01 5.92 11.04
C GLY A 2 7.78 7.23 10.86
N THR A 3 8.96 7.18 10.23
CA THR A 3 9.81 8.34 9.93
C THR A 3 9.62 8.75 8.47
N PHE A 4 9.46 10.04 8.20
CA PHE A 4 9.31 10.59 6.85
C PHE A 4 10.60 11.27 6.38
N VAL A 5 11.14 10.86 5.22
CA VAL A 5 12.27 11.54 4.56
C VAL A 5 11.73 12.28 3.33
N LYS A 6 12.05 13.58 3.23
CA LYS A 6 11.58 14.47 2.16
C LYS A 6 12.59 14.47 1.01
N LEU A 7 12.27 13.82 -0.10
CA LEU A 7 13.05 13.87 -1.34
C LEU A 7 12.43 14.94 -2.27
N GLY A 8 13.26 15.67 -3.02
CA GLY A 8 12.91 16.91 -3.73
C GLY A 8 11.64 16.87 -4.60
N LEU A 9 10.93 17.99 -4.65
CA LEU A 9 9.59 18.19 -5.28
C LEU A 9 8.51 17.21 -4.78
N LYS A 10 8.23 17.34 -3.47
CA LYS A 10 7.10 16.81 -2.67
C LYS A 10 6.78 15.31 -2.86
N GLN A 11 7.79 14.47 -3.04
CA GLN A 11 7.64 13.04 -2.78
C GLN A 11 7.88 12.76 -1.30
N VAL A 12 6.90 12.14 -0.66
CA VAL A 12 6.97 11.71 0.74
C VAL A 12 7.06 10.19 0.75
N VAL A 13 7.95 9.67 1.59
CA VAL A 13 8.08 8.23 1.83
C VAL A 13 7.62 7.93 3.24
N LYS A 14 6.57 7.11 3.34
CA LYS A 14 6.14 6.50 4.61
C LYS A 14 6.81 5.12 4.72
N THR A 15 7.41 4.80 5.87
CA THR A 15 7.87 3.44 6.19
C THR A 15 7.13 2.93 7.43
N THR A 16 6.68 1.67 7.41
CA THR A 16 6.06 1.03 8.57
C THR A 16 6.45 -0.43 8.66
N GLU A 17 6.51 -0.91 9.89
CA GLU A 17 6.95 -2.24 10.27
C GLU A 17 5.83 -2.91 11.06
N GLU A 18 5.50 -4.15 10.69
CA GLU A 18 4.43 -4.95 11.29
C GLU A 18 4.93 -6.38 11.51
N MET A 19 4.22 -7.15 12.33
CA MET A 19 4.53 -8.55 12.61
C MET A 19 3.27 -9.39 12.51
N ILE A 20 3.39 -10.58 11.89
CA ILE A 20 2.31 -11.55 11.77
C ILE A 20 2.41 -12.55 12.92
N THR A 21 1.35 -12.65 13.73
CA THR A 21 1.20 -13.71 14.75
C THR A 21 0.44 -14.93 14.22
N ILE A 22 0.59 -16.07 14.87
CA ILE A 22 -0.05 -17.35 14.45
C ILE A 22 -1.55 -17.40 14.75
N ASP A 23 -2.09 -16.44 15.50
CA ASP A 23 -3.47 -16.46 15.99
C ASP A 23 -4.52 -16.41 14.87
N SER A 24 -4.12 -16.04 13.65
CA SER A 24 -4.95 -16.10 12.46
C SER A 24 -4.13 -16.49 11.25
N ASP A 25 -4.65 -17.44 10.47
CA ASP A 25 -4.10 -17.86 9.18
C ASP A 25 -4.20 -16.75 8.12
N HIS A 26 -5.13 -15.79 8.28
CA HIS A 26 -5.29 -14.61 7.44
C HIS A 26 -5.16 -13.32 8.24
N GLN A 27 -4.33 -12.39 7.78
CA GLN A 27 -4.20 -11.05 8.35
C GLN A 27 -4.36 -9.98 7.30
N THR A 28 -4.89 -8.84 7.74
CA THR A 28 -5.21 -7.71 6.87
C THR A 28 -4.64 -6.44 7.48
N PHE A 29 -3.76 -5.79 6.74
CA PHE A 29 -3.10 -4.56 7.15
C PHE A 29 -3.64 -3.39 6.33
N ARG A 30 -4.11 -2.33 7.02
CA ARG A 30 -4.36 -1.03 6.38
C ARG A 30 -3.02 -0.32 6.29
N LEU A 31 -2.59 0.00 5.08
CA LEU A 31 -1.26 0.56 4.85
C LEU A 31 -1.19 2.05 5.20
N LEU A 32 -2.34 2.70 5.43
CA LEU A 32 -2.46 4.09 5.87
C LEU A 32 -3.17 4.14 7.22
N SER A 33 -2.78 5.11 8.04
CA SER A 33 -3.37 5.41 9.34
C SER A 33 -3.76 6.89 9.45
N GLU A 34 -4.56 7.23 10.45
CA GLU A 34 -4.94 8.63 10.72
C GLU A 34 -3.71 9.52 10.92
N ASN A 35 -2.67 9.02 11.59
CA ASN A 35 -1.42 9.77 11.79
C ASN A 35 -0.70 10.08 10.47
N ASP A 36 -0.94 9.30 9.42
CA ASP A 36 -0.36 9.54 8.09
C ASP A 36 -1.13 10.60 7.29
N LEU A 37 -2.44 10.74 7.52
CA LEU A 37 -3.31 11.61 6.73
C LEU A 37 -3.65 12.93 7.43
N ALA A 38 -3.87 12.91 8.74
CA ALA A 38 -4.30 14.06 9.53
C ALA A 38 -3.45 15.33 9.33
N PRO A 39 -2.11 15.26 9.26
CA PRO A 39 -1.27 16.46 9.05
C PRO A 39 -1.51 17.17 7.72
N TYR A 40 -2.18 16.52 6.76
CA TYR A 40 -2.32 17.01 5.39
C TYR A 40 -3.74 17.38 5.01
N ARG A 41 -4.77 16.98 5.77
CA ARG A 41 -6.19 17.16 5.39
C ARG A 41 -6.61 18.60 5.21
N ASP A 42 -6.02 19.53 5.97
CA ASP A 42 -6.34 20.96 5.89
C ASP A 42 -5.60 21.67 4.74
N ILE A 43 -4.53 21.05 4.23
CA ILE A 43 -3.62 21.68 3.26
C ILE A 43 -3.86 21.12 1.86
N TYR A 44 -4.06 19.80 1.76
CA TYR A 44 -4.18 19.07 0.50
C TYR A 44 -5.52 18.38 0.41
N ARG A 45 -5.96 18.11 -0.82
CA ARG A 45 -7.21 17.39 -1.07
C ARG A 45 -6.98 15.94 -1.44
N PHE A 46 -5.84 15.64 -2.06
CA PHE A 46 -5.55 14.32 -2.60
C PHE A 46 -4.14 13.86 -2.28
N MET A 47 -3.96 12.54 -2.29
CA MET A 47 -2.69 11.85 -2.23
C MET A 47 -2.59 10.92 -3.43
N HIS A 48 -1.53 11.04 -4.22
CA HIS A 48 -1.22 10.11 -5.30
C HIS A 48 -0.14 9.13 -4.85
N ILE A 49 -0.48 7.84 -4.79
CA ILE A 49 0.44 6.75 -4.47
C ILE A 49 1.03 6.22 -5.78
N GLY A 50 2.33 6.44 -5.98
CA GLY A 50 3.05 5.99 -7.16
C GLY A 50 3.71 4.62 -6.99
N LEU A 51 4.14 4.28 -5.77
CA LEU A 51 4.84 3.02 -5.49
C LEU A 51 4.54 2.55 -4.07
N VAL A 52 4.30 1.25 -3.93
CA VAL A 52 4.33 0.53 -2.67
C VAL A 52 5.37 -0.58 -2.75
N GLN A 53 6.30 -0.59 -1.81
CA GLN A 53 7.25 -1.68 -1.62
C GLN A 53 6.86 -2.45 -0.38
N VAL A 54 6.86 -3.78 -0.45
CA VAL A 54 6.59 -4.64 0.70
C VAL A 54 7.70 -5.67 0.78
N GLU A 55 8.32 -5.76 1.96
CA GLU A 55 9.37 -6.71 2.33
C GLU A 55 8.84 -7.64 3.43
N PHE A 56 9.14 -8.93 3.31
CA PHE A 56 8.84 -9.97 4.28
C PHE A 56 10.14 -10.59 4.76
N LYS A 57 10.33 -10.69 6.08
CA LYS A 57 11.49 -11.33 6.71
C LYS A 57 11.03 -12.49 7.58
N PRO A 58 11.69 -13.67 7.50
CA PRO A 58 11.40 -14.75 8.42
C PRO A 58 11.83 -14.36 9.84
N LEU A 59 10.98 -14.62 10.82
CA LEU A 59 11.32 -14.59 12.25
C LEU A 59 11.55 -16.01 12.81
N THR A 60 11.43 -17.02 11.95
CA THR A 60 11.61 -18.44 12.25
C THR A 60 12.93 -18.95 11.65
N LEU A 61 13.24 -20.22 11.90
CA LEU A 61 14.44 -20.88 11.35
C LEU A 61 14.35 -20.95 9.81
N ARG A 62 15.47 -20.69 9.14
CA ARG A 62 15.57 -20.79 7.67
C ARG A 62 15.51 -22.25 7.21
N GLY A 63 15.11 -22.46 5.96
CA GLY A 63 15.06 -23.79 5.32
C GLY A 63 13.81 -24.62 5.61
N LEU A 64 12.86 -24.11 6.40
CA LEU A 64 11.60 -24.77 6.70
C LEU A 64 10.58 -24.60 5.55
N PRO A 65 9.63 -25.53 5.37
CA PRO A 65 8.77 -25.59 4.18
C PRO A 65 7.58 -24.60 4.22
N GLU A 66 7.48 -23.72 5.22
CA GLU A 66 6.36 -22.80 5.30
C GLU A 66 6.38 -21.79 4.15
N SER A 67 5.19 -21.36 3.78
CA SER A 67 4.98 -20.39 2.71
C SER A 67 3.85 -19.44 3.06
N PHE A 68 3.73 -18.39 2.26
CA PHE A 68 2.64 -17.44 2.40
C PHE A 68 2.21 -16.95 1.03
N ILE A 69 0.98 -16.43 0.96
CA ILE A 69 0.52 -15.60 -0.13
C ILE A 69 0.19 -14.22 0.44
N ALA A 70 0.66 -13.18 -0.25
CA ALA A 70 0.33 -11.80 0.06
C ALA A 70 -0.29 -11.11 -1.15
N ALA A 71 -1.29 -10.28 -0.91
CA ALA A 71 -2.02 -9.53 -1.92
C ALA A 71 -2.14 -8.06 -1.49
N LEU A 72 -1.51 -7.18 -2.24
CA LEU A 72 -1.78 -5.74 -2.18
C LEU A 72 -3.02 -5.46 -3.02
N ARG A 73 -4.00 -4.74 -2.46
CA ARG A 73 -5.26 -4.49 -3.13
C ARG A 73 -5.86 -3.11 -2.85
N ASP A 74 -6.74 -2.69 -3.75
CA ASP A 74 -7.65 -1.56 -3.57
C ASP A 74 -8.82 -1.96 -2.66
N GLY A 75 -8.78 -1.51 -1.41
CA GLY A 75 -9.74 -1.95 -0.40
C GLY A 75 -11.16 -1.40 -0.58
N ARG A 76 -11.38 -0.43 -1.48
CA ARG A 76 -12.72 0.07 -1.83
C ARG A 76 -13.58 -0.98 -2.52
N ASN A 77 -12.95 -1.87 -3.28
CA ASN A 77 -13.66 -2.92 -3.99
C ASN A 77 -13.72 -4.18 -3.13
N HIS A 78 -14.94 -4.63 -2.81
CA HIS A 78 -15.17 -5.84 -2.01
C HIS A 78 -14.80 -7.12 -2.77
N ASN A 79 -14.77 -7.08 -4.10
CA ASN A 79 -14.31 -8.22 -4.89
C ASN A 79 -12.78 -8.30 -4.83
N LEU A 80 -12.27 -9.34 -4.17
CA LEU A 80 -10.83 -9.54 -3.98
C LEU A 80 -10.09 -9.61 -5.33
N LYS A 81 -10.62 -10.34 -6.31
CA LYS A 81 -9.96 -10.53 -7.62
C LYS A 81 -9.87 -9.21 -8.39
N ASN A 82 -10.95 -8.43 -8.37
CA ASN A 82 -11.01 -7.15 -9.09
C ASN A 82 -10.29 -6.01 -8.35
N SER A 83 -9.85 -6.23 -7.11
CA SER A 83 -9.11 -5.23 -6.33
C SER A 83 -7.59 -5.44 -6.34
N LEU A 84 -7.08 -6.54 -6.89
CA LEU A 84 -5.65 -6.85 -6.84
C LEU A 84 -4.81 -5.77 -7.55
N ILE A 85 -3.82 -5.26 -6.83
CA ILE A 85 -2.78 -4.38 -7.36
C ILE A 85 -1.50 -5.19 -7.60
N GLY A 86 -1.19 -6.14 -6.71
CA GLY A 86 -0.05 -7.04 -6.84
C GLY A 86 -0.14 -8.20 -5.88
N THR A 87 0.39 -9.35 -6.27
CA THR A 87 0.39 -10.57 -5.46
C THR A 87 1.75 -11.24 -5.47
N ILE A 88 2.06 -11.94 -4.39
CA ILE A 88 3.21 -12.83 -4.30
C ILE A 88 2.81 -14.09 -3.54
N GLN A 89 3.26 -15.23 -4.00
CA GLN A 89 3.18 -16.49 -3.27
C GLN A 89 4.57 -17.11 -3.25
N THR A 90 5.14 -17.28 -2.06
CA THR A 90 6.53 -17.73 -1.90
C THR A 90 6.78 -18.30 -0.50
N SER A 91 7.93 -18.95 -0.33
CA SER A 91 8.50 -19.29 0.96
C SER A 91 9.55 -18.26 1.40
N LEU A 92 9.75 -18.13 2.72
CA LEU A 92 10.86 -17.38 3.31
C LEU A 92 12.05 -18.28 3.70
N ALA A 93 12.04 -19.57 3.29
CA ALA A 93 13.06 -20.55 3.59
C ALA A 93 14.48 -20.08 3.26
N TYR A 94 14.63 -19.33 2.16
CA TYR A 94 15.92 -18.88 1.63
C TYR A 94 16.26 -17.42 2.00
N GLY A 95 15.46 -16.79 2.87
CA GLY A 95 15.67 -15.43 3.35
C GLY A 95 14.54 -14.47 3.01
N PRO A 96 14.77 -13.16 3.20
CA PRO A 96 13.77 -12.14 2.94
C PRO A 96 13.33 -12.07 1.48
N VAL A 97 12.07 -11.73 1.26
CA VAL A 97 11.51 -11.51 -0.07
C VAL A 97 10.81 -10.15 -0.10
N TYR A 98 10.90 -9.44 -1.22
CA TYR A 98 10.18 -8.17 -1.40
C TYR A 98 9.52 -8.11 -2.77
N PHE A 99 8.50 -7.28 -2.89
CA PHE A 99 7.91 -6.91 -4.17
C PHE A 99 7.61 -5.41 -4.23
N ASN A 100 7.64 -4.88 -5.45
CA ASN A 100 7.22 -3.52 -5.76
C ASN A 100 5.89 -3.58 -6.51
N ALA A 101 4.95 -2.72 -6.13
CA ALA A 101 3.70 -2.51 -6.83
C ALA A 101 3.56 -1.03 -7.17
N TYR A 102 3.00 -0.74 -8.34
CA TYR A 102 2.79 0.62 -8.83
C TYR A 102 1.28 0.89 -8.95
N PRO A 103 0.58 1.19 -7.83
CA PRO A 103 -0.87 1.38 -7.87
C PRO A 103 -1.31 2.49 -8.82
N ASN A 104 -0.47 3.53 -8.97
CA ASN A 104 -0.84 4.79 -9.63
C ASN A 104 -2.19 5.34 -9.12
N LEU A 105 -2.46 5.14 -7.83
CA LEU A 105 -3.76 5.32 -7.20
C LEU A 105 -3.88 6.72 -6.61
N GLN A 106 -5.01 7.38 -6.85
CA GLN A 106 -5.36 8.65 -6.22
C GLN A 106 -6.33 8.42 -5.06
N ILE A 107 -6.03 9.02 -3.91
CA ILE A 107 -6.81 8.93 -2.68
C ILE A 107 -7.30 10.34 -2.33
N SER A 108 -8.60 10.50 -2.10
CA SER A 108 -9.14 11.71 -1.49
C SER A 108 -8.84 11.71 0.00
N LEU A 109 -8.24 12.78 0.50
CA LEU A 109 -7.95 12.94 1.93
C LEU A 109 -9.20 13.23 2.77
N GLN A 110 -10.31 13.59 2.10
CA GLN A 110 -11.60 13.89 2.70
C GLN A 110 -12.56 12.69 2.72
N ASP A 111 -12.17 11.57 2.09
CA ASP A 111 -12.99 10.36 2.12
C ASP A 111 -12.87 9.64 3.47
N GLU A 112 -14.01 9.29 4.06
CA GLU A 112 -14.13 8.52 5.30
C GLU A 112 -13.39 7.18 5.22
N TYR A 113 -13.38 6.55 4.04
CA TYR A 113 -12.75 5.24 3.81
C TYR A 113 -11.31 5.33 3.32
N SER A 114 -10.72 6.53 3.23
CA SER A 114 -9.37 6.76 2.68
C SER A 114 -8.28 5.86 3.28
N LEU A 115 -8.38 5.50 4.56
CA LEU A 115 -7.45 4.57 5.22
C LEU A 115 -7.52 3.13 4.71
N SER A 116 -8.69 2.73 4.19
CA SER A 116 -8.95 1.38 3.69
C SER A 116 -8.69 1.26 2.19
N TYR A 117 -8.23 2.31 1.50
CA TYR A 117 -8.01 2.25 0.06
C TYR A 117 -6.87 1.32 -0.32
N ILE A 118 -5.85 1.19 0.51
CA ILE A 118 -4.70 0.34 0.21
C ILE A 118 -4.46 -0.65 1.34
N MET A 119 -4.68 -1.92 1.02
CA MET A 119 -4.70 -3.00 2.00
C MET A 119 -3.74 -4.12 1.58
N LEU A 120 -3.03 -4.68 2.54
CA LEU A 120 -2.20 -5.87 2.35
C LEU A 120 -2.87 -7.03 3.08
N ASN A 121 -3.32 -8.02 2.32
CA ASN A 121 -3.82 -9.27 2.85
C ASN A 121 -2.68 -10.29 2.83
N VAL A 122 -2.45 -10.99 3.93
CA VAL A 122 -1.45 -12.05 4.02
C VAL A 122 -2.10 -13.31 4.55
N LYS A 123 -1.86 -14.43 3.89
CA LYS A 123 -2.27 -15.75 4.34
C LYS A 123 -1.04 -16.64 4.51
N LEU A 124 -0.88 -17.20 5.71
CA LEU A 124 0.18 -18.13 6.04
C LEU A 124 -0.20 -19.57 5.65
N HIS A 125 0.80 -20.40 5.33
CA HIS A 125 0.63 -21.81 5.02
C HIS A 125 1.75 -22.65 5.62
N GLY A 126 1.39 -23.65 6.44
CA GLY A 126 2.33 -24.58 7.06
C GLY A 126 3.07 -24.04 8.30
N TYR A 127 2.71 -22.84 8.78
CA TYR A 127 3.23 -22.31 10.03
C TYR A 127 2.52 -22.96 11.23
N ASP A 128 3.19 -23.94 11.85
CA ASP A 128 2.73 -24.64 13.05
C ASP A 128 3.63 -24.27 14.25
N TYR A 129 3.28 -23.17 14.91
CA TYR A 129 4.01 -22.64 16.05
C TYR A 129 3.05 -22.35 17.20
N MET A 130 3.58 -22.13 18.41
CA MET A 130 2.75 -21.80 19.58
C MET A 130 1.90 -20.54 19.32
N PRO A 131 0.65 -20.47 19.82
CA PRO A 131 -0.17 -19.26 19.72
C PRO A 131 0.56 -18.02 20.23
N GLY A 132 0.31 -16.86 19.62
CA GLY A 132 1.01 -15.61 19.89
C GLY A 132 2.43 -15.51 19.34
N THR A 133 2.99 -16.59 18.76
CA THR A 133 4.33 -16.54 18.15
C THR A 133 4.30 -15.63 16.93
N LYS A 134 5.29 -14.72 16.86
CA LYS A 134 5.53 -13.86 15.70
C LYS A 134 6.41 -14.59 14.70
N VAL A 135 5.91 -14.83 13.50
CA VAL A 135 6.59 -15.73 12.53
C VAL A 135 7.10 -15.02 11.29
N VAL A 136 6.47 -13.90 10.92
CA VAL A 136 6.88 -13.09 9.77
C VAL A 136 6.90 -11.63 10.17
N TYR A 137 7.97 -10.95 9.82
CA TYR A 137 8.08 -9.51 9.92
C TYR A 137 7.79 -8.89 8.55
N ILE A 138 7.01 -7.82 8.52
CA ILE A 138 6.64 -7.08 7.32
C ILE A 138 7.19 -5.67 7.44
N CYS A 139 7.89 -5.18 6.42
CA CYS A 139 8.21 -3.77 6.28
C CYS A 139 7.64 -3.28 4.96
N TYR A 140 6.86 -2.20 4.98
CA TYR A 140 6.34 -1.60 3.76
C TYR A 140 6.66 -0.12 3.66
N ARG A 141 6.88 0.33 2.44
CA ARG A 141 7.14 1.71 2.08
C ARG A 141 6.13 2.22 1.07
N ILE A 142 5.56 3.38 1.32
CA ILE A 142 4.61 4.04 0.42
C ILE A 142 5.22 5.34 -0.05
N TYR A 143 5.34 5.46 -1.37
CA TYR A 143 5.85 6.64 -2.04
C TYR A 143 4.66 7.39 -2.62
N TYR A 144 4.43 8.59 -2.10
CA TYR A 144 3.28 9.39 -2.50
C TYR A 144 3.61 10.86 -2.71
N LYS A 145 2.74 11.53 -3.47
CA LYS A 145 2.72 12.98 -3.67
C LYS A 145 1.39 13.54 -3.17
N LEU A 146 1.46 14.65 -2.45
CA LEU A 146 0.27 15.38 -2.01
C LEU A 146 -0.14 16.41 -3.07
N LEU A 147 -1.44 16.48 -3.36
CA LEU A 147 -2.00 17.28 -4.44
C LEU A 147 -3.16 18.14 -3.94
N HIS A 148 -3.22 19.39 -4.38
CA HIS A 148 -4.36 20.27 -4.12
C HIS A 148 -5.53 20.01 -5.09
N THR A 149 -5.23 19.53 -6.31
CA THR A 149 -6.20 19.20 -7.36
C THR A 149 -5.73 17.95 -8.12
N LEU A 150 -6.67 17.19 -8.70
CA LEU A 150 -6.35 15.98 -9.48
C LEU A 150 -5.79 16.28 -10.88
N ASN A 151 -6.00 17.50 -11.39
CA ASN A 151 -5.56 17.91 -12.71
C ASN A 151 -5.00 19.34 -12.67
N PRO A 152 -3.67 19.53 -12.52
CA PRO A 152 -3.07 20.86 -12.53
C PRO A 152 -3.11 21.53 -13.91
N MET A 153 -3.34 20.78 -15.00
CA MET A 153 -3.34 21.30 -16.38
C MET A 153 -4.72 21.79 -16.86
N CYS A 154 -5.81 21.49 -16.15
CA CYS A 154 -7.15 21.95 -16.54
C CYS A 154 -7.32 23.49 -16.44
N LYS A 155 -6.49 24.16 -15.64
CA LYS A 155 -6.56 25.63 -15.44
C LYS A 155 -5.88 26.47 -16.53
N MET A 156 -5.50 25.91 -17.67
CA MET A 156 -4.79 26.63 -18.75
C MET A 156 -5.53 26.69 -20.08
N ILE A 157 -6.77 26.23 -20.18
CA ILE A 157 -7.54 26.34 -21.42
C ILE A 157 -8.85 27.08 -21.13
N GLU A 158 -8.85 28.37 -21.44
CA GLU A 158 -10.05 29.18 -21.57
C GLU A 158 -10.75 28.76 -22.86
N PHE A 159 -11.68 27.81 -22.78
CA PHE A 159 -12.34 27.24 -23.95
C PHE A 159 -13.39 28.21 -24.51
N LYS A 160 -13.04 28.95 -25.57
CA LYS A 160 -14.03 29.41 -26.54
C LYS A 160 -14.49 28.20 -27.37
N ASN A 161 -15.62 27.61 -26.97
CA ASN A 161 -16.54 26.84 -27.81
C ASN A 161 -16.10 25.53 -28.50
N GLU A 162 -15.02 24.86 -28.10
CA GLU A 162 -14.68 23.54 -28.67
C GLU A 162 -14.60 22.45 -27.60
N ILE A 163 -15.42 21.40 -27.76
CA ILE A 163 -15.38 20.18 -26.94
C ILE A 163 -14.16 19.38 -27.40
N ILE A 164 -13.15 19.23 -26.53
CA ILE A 164 -12.00 18.38 -26.79
C ILE A 164 -12.12 17.11 -25.95
N LEU A 165 -12.22 15.96 -26.63
CA LEU A 165 -12.06 14.64 -26.03
C LEU A 165 -10.56 14.43 -25.78
N ILE A 166 -10.16 14.30 -24.51
CA ILE A 166 -8.79 13.95 -24.15
C ILE A 166 -8.80 12.47 -23.78
N GLU A 167 -8.44 11.63 -24.74
CA GLU A 167 -8.04 10.25 -24.46
C GLU A 167 -6.58 10.25 -24.00
N THR A 168 -6.36 9.78 -22.77
CA THR A 168 -5.02 9.43 -22.31
C THR A 168 -4.80 7.95 -22.58
N ASN A 169 -3.92 7.63 -23.51
CA ASN A 169 -3.43 6.26 -23.68
C ASN A 169 -2.59 5.89 -22.45
N PHE A 170 -3.03 4.87 -21.72
CA PHE A 170 -2.26 4.19 -20.68
C PHE A 170 -1.66 2.91 -21.23
#